data_AF-E4MA90-F1
#
_entry.id   AF-E4MA90-F1
#
_cell.length_a   1.000
_cell.length_b   1.000
_cell.length_c   1.000
_cell.angle_alpha   90.00
_cell.angle_beta   90.00
_cell.angle_gamma   90.00
#
_symmetry.space_group_name_H-M   'P 1'
#
loop_
_entity.id
_entity.type
_entity.pdbx_description
1 polymer ?
#
loop_
_entity_poly.entity_id
_entity_poly.type
_entity_poly.pdbx_seq_one_letter_code
_entity_poly.pdbx_strand_id
1 'polypeptide(L)'
;MEYNKSREILRDFYAQNGILKYFERDNTYLESAFHEINEMWSRNLECIKEVKYLMIAEAPLWGKDKSYIYNPETKNTSFFYKSDLEYVLNIQIADKQDFINCCNEIGLLIIDISPFALNTEDTIINYRSISASKYRKLVKNTFPFYFEQKLKAVSNKKSDSIKAFFRYARVKKRFLPLISEALIDCRFIKSANEILEISQRGGNMNRMKFRVLFC
;
A
#
# COMPACT_ATOMS: atom_id res chain seq x y z
N MET A 1 3.64 -0.50 -13.78
CA MET A 1 2.23 -0.13 -13.47
C MET A 1 1.77 0.88 -14.51
N GLU A 2 0.48 0.89 -14.87
CA GLU A 2 -0.03 1.66 -16.01
C GLU A 2 -0.71 2.97 -15.57
N TYR A 3 0.07 4.06 -15.46
CA TYR A 3 -0.48 5.34 -15.03
C TYR A 3 -1.53 5.88 -15.99
N ASN A 4 -1.29 5.83 -17.31
CA ASN A 4 -2.22 6.37 -18.32
C ASN A 4 -3.64 5.79 -18.19
N LYS A 5 -3.77 4.49 -17.90
CA LYS A 5 -5.07 3.86 -17.64
C LYS A 5 -5.69 4.32 -16.34
N SER A 6 -4.89 4.45 -15.29
CA SER A 6 -5.35 5.01 -14.01
C SER A 6 -5.79 6.48 -14.17
N ARG A 7 -5.09 7.26 -15.00
CA ARG A 7 -5.40 8.66 -15.32
C ARG A 7 -6.74 8.80 -16.05
N GLU A 8 -7.00 7.97 -17.07
CA GLU A 8 -8.28 7.93 -17.77
C GLU A 8 -9.44 7.67 -16.78
N ILE A 9 -9.30 6.65 -15.93
CA ILE A 9 -10.29 6.30 -14.90
C ILE A 9 -10.51 7.46 -13.90
N LEU A 10 -9.42 8.12 -13.49
CA LEU A 10 -9.50 9.26 -12.58
C LEU A 10 -10.23 10.44 -13.23
N ARG A 11 -9.94 10.74 -14.50
CA ARG A 11 -10.61 11.80 -15.24
C ARG A 11 -12.11 11.55 -15.33
N ASP A 12 -12.52 10.33 -15.66
CA ASP A 12 -13.93 9.93 -15.70
C ASP A 12 -14.59 10.04 -14.32
N PHE A 13 -13.86 9.67 -13.27
CA PHE A 13 -14.31 9.87 -11.90
C PHE A 13 -14.56 11.36 -11.61
N TYR A 14 -13.67 12.26 -12.01
CA TYR A 14 -13.86 13.70 -11.79
C TYR A 14 -15.06 14.24 -12.59
N ALA A 15 -15.26 13.79 -13.83
CA ALA A 15 -16.40 14.15 -14.65
C ALA A 15 -17.73 13.69 -14.02
N GLN A 16 -17.83 12.43 -13.61
CA GLN A 16 -19.03 11.86 -12.96
C GLN A 16 -19.39 12.55 -11.63
N ASN A 17 -18.45 13.28 -11.03
CA ASN A 17 -18.65 13.98 -9.77
C ASN A 17 -18.75 15.52 -9.93
N GLY A 18 -18.82 16.04 -11.16
CA GLY A 18 -18.99 17.48 -11.41
C GLY A 18 -17.76 18.33 -11.02
N ILE A 19 -16.58 17.71 -10.92
CA ILE A 19 -15.34 18.36 -10.45
C ILE A 19 -14.23 18.33 -11.52
N LEU A 20 -14.57 18.03 -12.78
CA LEU A 20 -13.62 17.91 -13.89
C LEU A 20 -12.70 19.13 -14.05
N LYS A 21 -13.19 20.33 -13.74
CA LYS A 21 -12.40 21.57 -13.80
C LYS A 21 -11.14 21.57 -12.91
N TYR A 22 -11.08 20.72 -11.89
CA TYR A 22 -9.92 20.58 -11.00
C TYR A 22 -8.96 19.46 -11.43
N PHE A 23 -9.33 18.66 -12.43
CA PHE A 23 -8.62 17.44 -12.78
C PHE A 23 -7.16 17.68 -13.15
N GLU A 24 -6.86 18.61 -14.07
CA GLU A 24 -5.48 18.79 -14.53
C GLU A 24 -4.54 19.22 -13.40
N ARG A 25 -5.00 20.13 -12.53
CA ARG A 25 -4.24 20.56 -11.34
C ARG A 25 -3.92 19.39 -10.42
N ASP A 26 -4.95 18.62 -10.06
CA ASP A 26 -4.79 17.50 -9.15
C ASP A 26 -3.98 16.36 -9.79
N ASN A 27 -4.15 16.14 -11.11
CA ASN A 27 -3.43 15.13 -11.88
C ASN A 27 -1.93 15.42 -11.92
N THR A 28 -1.49 16.67 -12.07
CA THR A 28 -0.06 17.02 -12.05
C THR A 28 0.63 16.50 -10.78
N TYR A 29 0.02 16.71 -9.61
CA TYR A 29 0.54 16.19 -8.35
C TYR A 29 0.43 14.66 -8.29
N LEU A 30 -0.72 14.09 -8.64
CA LEU A 30 -0.97 12.65 -8.53
C LEU A 30 -0.09 11.81 -9.46
N GLU A 31 0.26 12.34 -10.64
CA GLU A 31 1.18 11.73 -11.60
C GLU A 31 2.60 11.69 -11.05
N SER A 32 3.10 12.83 -10.54
CA SER A 32 4.41 12.88 -9.89
C SER A 32 4.49 11.91 -8.71
N ALA A 33 3.48 11.95 -7.82
CA ALA A 33 3.42 11.07 -6.66
C ALA A 33 3.39 9.59 -7.07
N PHE A 34 2.61 9.24 -8.10
CA PHE A 34 2.55 7.87 -8.62
C PHE A 34 3.91 7.39 -9.13
N HIS A 35 4.61 8.20 -9.92
CA HIS A 35 5.90 7.82 -10.49
C HIS A 35 6.96 7.65 -9.40
N GLU A 36 7.09 8.63 -8.51
CA GLU A 36 8.09 8.58 -7.43
C GLU A 36 7.83 7.41 -6.46
N ILE A 37 6.58 7.19 -6.05
CA ILE A 37 6.21 6.05 -5.18
C ILE A 37 6.51 4.71 -5.87
N ASN A 38 6.17 4.57 -7.15
CA ASN A 38 6.39 3.30 -7.85
C ASN A 38 7.86 3.05 -8.15
N GLU A 39 8.66 4.08 -8.38
CA GLU A 39 10.11 3.97 -8.50
C GLU A 39 10.73 3.48 -7.19
N MET A 40 10.37 4.10 -6.05
CA MET A 40 10.80 3.66 -4.72
C MET A 40 10.37 2.23 -4.42
N TRP A 41 9.11 1.90 -4.69
CA TRP A 41 8.57 0.55 -4.48
C TRP A 41 9.30 -0.50 -5.33
N SER A 42 9.60 -0.19 -6.59
CA SER A 42 10.28 -1.13 -7.51
C SER A 42 11.72 -1.37 -7.07
N ARG A 43 12.46 -0.31 -6.73
CA ARG A 43 13.82 -0.42 -6.16
C ARG A 43 13.81 -1.26 -4.87
N ASN A 44 12.83 -1.04 -4.00
CA ASN A 44 12.73 -1.83 -2.77
C ASN A 44 12.45 -3.31 -3.06
N LEU A 45 11.58 -3.61 -4.03
CA LEU A 45 11.33 -5.00 -4.46
C LEU A 45 12.59 -5.67 -5.01
N GLU A 46 13.45 -4.94 -5.74
CA GLU A 46 14.73 -5.45 -6.22
C GLU A 46 15.65 -5.89 -5.07
N CYS A 47 15.70 -5.11 -3.99
CA CYS A 47 16.50 -5.41 -2.79
C CYS A 47 16.01 -6.62 -1.99
N ILE A 48 14.74 -7.02 -2.11
CA ILE A 48 14.21 -8.19 -1.39
C ILE A 48 14.62 -9.46 -2.13
N LYS A 49 15.33 -10.40 -1.49
CA LYS A 49 15.68 -11.68 -2.13
C LYS A 49 14.46 -12.55 -2.41
N GLU A 50 13.59 -12.69 -1.41
CA GLU A 50 12.36 -13.48 -1.48
C GLU A 50 11.28 -12.76 -0.66
N VAL A 51 10.10 -12.58 -1.23
CA VAL A 51 8.96 -11.94 -0.55
C VAL A 51 8.21 -13.02 0.24
N LYS A 52 8.34 -12.96 1.57
CA LYS A 52 7.71 -13.89 2.52
C LYS A 52 6.46 -13.30 3.17
N TYR A 53 6.40 -11.97 3.25
CA TYR A 53 5.33 -11.25 3.93
C TYR A 53 4.80 -10.16 3.02
N LEU A 54 3.50 -10.16 2.76
CA LEU A 54 2.83 -9.16 1.93
C LEU A 54 1.83 -8.36 2.77
N MET A 55 2.18 -7.12 3.08
CA MET A 55 1.32 -6.20 3.80
C MET A 55 0.48 -5.37 2.80
N ILE A 56 -0.84 -5.48 2.90
CA ILE A 56 -1.79 -4.70 2.10
C ILE A 56 -2.26 -3.49 2.91
N ALA A 57 -2.15 -2.31 2.32
CA ALA A 57 -2.25 -1.05 3.04
C ALA A 57 -2.87 0.09 2.25
N GLU A 58 -3.27 1.12 3.00
CA GLU A 58 -3.23 2.51 2.55
C GLU A 58 -2.00 3.11 3.25
N ALA A 59 -0.84 3.13 2.57
CA ALA A 59 0.39 3.65 3.17
C ALA A 59 0.29 5.18 3.40
N PRO A 60 1.25 5.80 4.10
CA PRO A 60 1.25 7.24 4.32
C PRO A 60 1.11 7.99 3.00
N LEU A 61 0.43 9.12 3.05
CA LEU A 61 0.28 10.00 1.90
C LEU A 61 1.65 10.53 1.48
N TRP A 62 1.82 10.72 0.17
CA TRP A 62 3.02 11.35 -0.39
C TRP A 62 3.20 12.75 0.20
N GLY A 63 2.32 13.69 -0.19
CA GLY A 63 2.28 15.05 0.33
C GLY A 63 3.60 15.80 0.20
N LYS A 64 3.67 16.97 0.84
CA LYS A 64 4.87 17.83 0.84
C LYS A 64 6.10 17.13 1.44
N ASP A 65 5.89 16.34 2.48
CA ASP A 65 6.97 15.67 3.22
C ASP A 65 7.42 14.34 2.57
N LYS A 66 6.80 13.92 1.46
CA LYS A 66 7.15 12.70 0.71
C LYS A 66 7.26 11.46 1.60
N SER A 67 6.37 11.33 2.59
CA SER A 67 6.50 10.40 3.74
C SER A 67 6.22 8.92 3.42
N TYR A 68 6.47 8.50 2.18
CA TYR A 68 6.28 7.12 1.77
C TYR A 68 7.20 6.18 2.57
N ILE A 69 6.73 4.96 2.83
CA ILE A 69 7.41 4.03 3.75
C ILE A 69 8.84 3.70 3.31
N TYR A 70 9.11 3.73 2.01
CA TYR A 70 10.41 3.44 1.41
C TYR A 70 11.26 4.68 1.09
N ASN A 71 10.86 5.87 1.55
CA ASN A 71 11.68 7.06 1.47
C ASN A 71 12.61 7.15 2.70
N PRO A 72 13.93 6.94 2.55
CA PRO A 72 14.88 6.97 3.67
C PRO A 72 15.06 8.36 4.27
N GLU A 73 14.79 9.42 3.51
CA GLU A 73 14.95 10.82 3.93
C GLU A 73 13.84 11.31 4.87
N THR A 74 12.93 10.41 5.28
CA THR A 74 11.76 10.74 6.10
C THR A 74 11.70 9.91 7.37
N LYS A 75 10.97 10.41 8.37
CA LYS A 75 10.75 9.64 9.60
C LYS A 75 9.71 8.55 9.37
N ASN A 76 9.81 7.45 10.12
CA ASN A 76 8.69 6.52 10.23
C ASN A 76 7.45 7.24 10.76
N THR A 77 6.27 6.83 10.29
CA THR A 77 4.98 7.36 10.70
C THR A 77 4.19 6.31 11.48
N SER A 78 3.03 6.68 12.03
CA SER A 78 2.10 5.76 12.72
C SER A 78 1.57 4.63 11.86
N PHE A 79 1.77 4.71 10.55
CA PHE A 79 1.59 3.58 9.66
C PHE A 79 2.47 2.40 10.08
N PHE A 80 3.77 2.60 10.28
CA PHE A 80 4.69 1.54 10.70
C PHE A 80 5.97 2.14 11.31
N TYR A 81 6.04 2.14 12.64
CA TYR A 81 7.19 2.64 13.36
C TYR A 81 8.31 1.60 13.40
N LYS A 82 9.56 2.06 13.41
CA LYS A 82 10.70 1.16 13.64
C LYS A 82 10.57 0.37 14.95
N SER A 83 10.04 1.01 16.00
CA SER A 83 9.78 0.35 17.29
C SER A 83 8.78 -0.81 17.23
N ASP A 84 7.93 -0.85 16.20
CA ASP A 84 7.04 -1.99 16.00
C ASP A 84 7.82 -3.19 15.46
N LEU A 85 8.78 -2.96 14.55
CA LEU A 85 9.65 -3.98 14.00
C LEU A 85 10.72 -4.44 15.01
N GLU A 86 11.33 -3.50 15.74
CA GLU A 86 12.27 -3.77 16.85
C GLU A 86 11.63 -4.71 17.88
N TYR A 87 10.38 -4.45 18.27
CA TYR A 87 9.66 -5.30 19.22
C TYR A 87 9.41 -6.71 18.67
N VAL A 88 9.05 -6.82 17.39
CA VAL A 88 8.67 -8.11 16.80
C VAL A 88 9.88 -9.00 16.53
N LEU A 89 10.98 -8.42 16.07
CA LEU A 89 12.21 -9.14 15.74
C LEU A 89 13.20 -9.18 16.89
N ASN A 90 12.97 -8.41 17.96
CA ASN A 90 13.90 -8.23 19.07
C ASN A 90 15.29 -7.74 18.61
N ILE A 91 15.29 -6.70 17.78
CA ILE A 91 16.49 -6.05 17.23
C ILE A 91 16.50 -4.55 17.57
N GLN A 92 17.64 -3.90 17.36
CA GLN A 92 17.76 -2.44 17.38
C GLN A 92 17.82 -1.93 15.95
N ILE A 93 17.11 -0.83 15.65
CA ILE A 93 17.11 -0.20 14.34
C ILE A 93 17.59 1.24 14.50
N ALA A 94 18.70 1.58 13.86
CA ALA A 94 19.32 2.91 14.02
C ALA A 94 18.43 4.00 13.42
N ASP A 95 18.09 3.87 12.15
CA ASP A 95 17.42 4.89 11.36
C ASP A 95 16.42 4.31 10.36
N LYS A 96 15.93 5.16 9.46
CA LYS A 96 14.94 4.80 8.46
C LYS A 96 15.50 3.86 7.38
N GLN A 97 16.76 4.03 6.98
CA GLN A 97 17.38 3.17 5.98
C GLN A 97 17.60 1.78 6.56
N ASP A 98 18.08 1.70 7.80
CA ASP A 98 18.22 0.45 8.54
C ASP A 98 16.86 -0.25 8.70
N PHE A 99 15.79 0.48 9.03
CA PHE A 99 14.42 -0.05 9.06
C PHE A 99 14.01 -0.70 7.73
N ILE A 100 14.28 -0.03 6.61
CA ILE A 100 13.97 -0.53 5.26
C ILE A 100 14.79 -1.79 4.97
N ASN A 101 16.07 -1.79 5.32
CA ASN A 101 16.96 -2.94 5.15
C ASN A 101 16.48 -4.15 5.95
N CYS A 102 16.13 -3.97 7.23
CA CYS A 102 15.57 -5.04 8.05
C CYS A 102 14.28 -5.60 7.44
N CYS A 103 13.39 -4.74 6.93
CA CYS A 103 12.19 -5.17 6.21
C CYS A 103 12.54 -5.99 4.96
N ASN A 104 13.57 -5.60 4.22
CA ASN A 104 14.01 -6.29 3.02
C ASN A 104 14.62 -7.67 3.34
N GLU A 105 15.42 -7.76 4.40
CA GLU A 105 16.06 -8.99 4.87
C GLU A 105 15.03 -10.04 5.31
N ILE A 106 13.97 -9.64 6.03
CA ILE A 106 12.89 -10.55 6.41
C ILE A 106 11.94 -10.89 5.25
N GLY A 107 12.06 -10.19 4.11
CA GLY A 107 11.18 -10.39 2.97
C GLY A 107 9.79 -9.76 3.12
N LEU A 108 9.69 -8.62 3.82
CA LEU A 108 8.45 -7.87 4.01
C LEU A 108 8.26 -6.80 2.94
N LEU A 109 7.23 -6.97 2.12
CA LEU A 109 6.82 -6.02 1.10
C LEU A 109 5.45 -5.42 1.41
N ILE A 110 5.31 -4.13 1.16
CA ILE A 110 4.06 -3.38 1.32
C ILE A 110 3.49 -3.06 -0.06
N ILE A 111 2.20 -3.30 -0.26
CA ILE A 111 1.47 -2.88 -1.45
C ILE A 111 0.30 -1.97 -1.05
N ASP A 112 0.31 -0.77 -1.60
CA ASP A 112 -0.83 0.14 -1.57
C ASP A 112 -2.00 -0.38 -2.40
N ILE A 113 -3.22 -0.23 -1.88
CA ILE A 113 -4.43 -0.63 -2.60
C ILE A 113 -4.83 0.35 -3.71
N SER A 114 -4.40 1.61 -3.62
CA SER A 114 -4.81 2.71 -4.49
C SER A 114 -3.59 3.31 -5.17
N PRO A 115 -3.65 3.64 -6.47
CA PRO A 115 -2.57 4.33 -7.16
C PRO A 115 -2.46 5.83 -6.80
N PHE A 116 -3.45 6.40 -6.12
CA PHE A 116 -3.56 7.86 -5.97
C PHE A 116 -3.19 8.33 -4.56
N ALA A 117 -2.30 9.31 -4.44
CA ALA A 117 -1.94 9.92 -3.15
C ALA A 117 -2.92 11.06 -2.75
N LEU A 118 -4.23 10.80 -2.75
CA LEU A 118 -5.27 11.80 -2.49
C LEU A 118 -5.14 12.44 -1.10
N ASN A 119 -5.02 13.76 -1.01
CA ASN A 119 -4.83 14.49 0.24
C ASN A 119 -5.56 15.85 0.26
N THR A 120 -5.60 16.50 1.42
CA THR A 120 -6.37 17.73 1.62
C THR A 120 -5.74 19.00 1.03
N GLU A 121 -4.44 18.99 0.77
CA GLU A 121 -3.66 20.15 0.33
C GLU A 121 -3.55 20.20 -1.20
N ASP A 122 -3.23 19.07 -1.82
CA ASP A 122 -2.89 18.98 -3.25
C ASP A 122 -4.08 18.56 -4.13
N THR A 123 -5.15 18.01 -3.55
CA THR A 123 -6.29 17.47 -4.32
C THR A 123 -7.65 17.91 -3.79
N ILE A 124 -8.60 18.15 -4.70
CA ILE A 124 -9.98 18.54 -4.37
C ILE A 124 -10.76 17.39 -3.71
N ILE A 125 -10.46 16.15 -4.09
CA ILE A 125 -10.96 14.95 -3.43
C ILE A 125 -9.86 14.37 -2.55
N ASN A 126 -10.23 13.95 -1.34
CA ASN A 126 -9.29 13.30 -0.42
C ASN A 126 -9.97 12.15 0.30
N TYR A 127 -9.19 11.31 0.97
CA TYR A 127 -9.70 10.13 1.67
C TYR A 127 -10.70 10.42 2.79
N ARG A 128 -10.78 11.67 3.27
CA ARG A 128 -11.76 12.10 4.29
C ARG A 128 -13.05 12.61 3.65
N SER A 129 -12.99 13.24 2.47
CA SER A 129 -14.15 13.82 1.78
C SER A 129 -14.82 12.88 0.79
N ILE A 130 -14.08 11.95 0.20
CA ILE A 130 -14.64 10.95 -0.72
C ILE A 130 -15.51 9.95 0.04
N SER A 131 -16.71 9.67 -0.47
CA SER A 131 -17.56 8.65 0.13
C SER A 131 -16.94 7.25 -0.03
N ALA A 132 -17.17 6.37 0.96
CA ALA A 132 -16.61 5.02 0.95
C ALA A 132 -16.98 4.22 -0.31
N SER A 133 -18.19 4.41 -0.83
CA SER A 133 -18.67 3.75 -2.06
C SER A 133 -17.94 4.26 -3.30
N LYS A 134 -17.82 5.60 -3.44
CA LYS A 134 -17.10 6.23 -4.56
C LYS A 134 -15.64 5.82 -4.58
N TYR A 135 -14.99 5.83 -3.41
CA TYR A 135 -13.61 5.38 -3.30
C TYR A 135 -13.43 3.90 -3.63
N ARG A 136 -14.33 3.03 -3.13
CA ARG A 136 -14.31 1.61 -3.48
C ARG A 136 -14.44 1.39 -4.99
N LYS A 137 -15.32 2.14 -5.66
CA LYS A 137 -15.48 2.11 -7.12
C LYS A 137 -14.20 2.56 -7.83
N LEU A 138 -13.59 3.66 -7.38
CA LEU A 138 -12.33 4.17 -7.94
C LEU A 138 -11.21 3.13 -7.86
N VAL A 139 -10.98 2.56 -6.67
CA VAL A 139 -9.97 1.51 -6.46
C VAL A 139 -10.26 0.29 -7.33
N LYS A 140 -11.51 -0.19 -7.36
CA LYS A 140 -11.91 -1.34 -8.19
C LYS A 140 -11.60 -1.11 -9.66
N ASN A 141 -11.90 0.08 -10.18
CA ASN A 141 -11.66 0.39 -11.59
C ASN A 141 -10.17 0.45 -11.94
N THR A 142 -9.33 0.97 -11.04
CA THR A 142 -7.87 1.02 -11.24
C THR A 142 -7.14 -0.28 -10.92
N PHE A 143 -7.84 -1.26 -10.34
CA PHE A 143 -7.25 -2.44 -9.74
C PHE A 143 -6.37 -3.27 -10.72
N PRO A 144 -6.81 -3.55 -11.96
CA PRO A 144 -6.02 -4.34 -12.93
C PRO A 144 -4.74 -3.63 -13.41
N PHE A 145 -4.72 -2.30 -13.33
CA PHE A 145 -3.64 -1.46 -13.86
C PHE A 145 -2.60 -1.10 -12.78
N TYR A 146 -2.93 -1.35 -11.52
CA TYR A 146 -2.09 -1.00 -10.37
C TYR A 146 -1.80 -2.19 -9.46
N PHE A 147 -2.79 -2.66 -8.69
CA PHE A 147 -2.57 -3.67 -7.66
C PHE A 147 -2.19 -5.03 -8.28
N GLU A 148 -2.91 -5.47 -9.31
CA GLU A 148 -2.57 -6.72 -10.01
C GLU A 148 -1.22 -6.65 -10.70
N GLN A 149 -0.83 -5.48 -11.24
CA GLN A 149 0.50 -5.30 -11.82
C GLN A 149 1.60 -5.43 -10.76
N LYS A 150 1.35 -4.94 -9.53
CA LYS A 150 2.26 -5.16 -8.40
C LYS A 150 2.32 -6.64 -8.01
N LEU A 151 1.20 -7.36 -7.97
CA LEU A 151 1.21 -8.81 -7.72
C LEU A 151 2.03 -9.55 -8.77
N LYS A 152 1.82 -9.27 -10.07
CA LYS A 152 2.59 -9.87 -11.18
C LYS A 152 4.09 -9.63 -11.02
N ALA A 153 4.50 -8.43 -10.65
CA ALA A 153 5.91 -8.11 -10.41
C ALA A 153 6.49 -8.92 -9.24
N VAL A 154 5.69 -9.20 -8.20
CA VAL A 154 6.10 -9.98 -7.03
C VAL A 154 6.09 -11.48 -7.30
N SER A 155 5.28 -11.97 -8.24
CA SER A 155 5.08 -13.41 -8.49
C SER A 155 6.37 -14.21 -8.68
N ASN A 156 7.42 -13.61 -9.25
CA ASN A 156 8.70 -14.28 -9.50
C ASN A 156 9.63 -14.34 -8.28
N LYS A 157 9.31 -13.60 -7.21
CA LYS A 157 10.11 -13.51 -5.98
C LYS A 157 9.35 -13.97 -4.75
N LYS A 158 8.08 -14.36 -4.88
CA LYS A 158 7.26 -14.77 -3.73
C LYS A 158 7.72 -16.12 -3.19
N SER A 159 7.68 -16.27 -1.88
CA SER A 159 7.85 -17.57 -1.23
C SER A 159 6.61 -18.45 -1.44
N ASP A 160 6.80 -19.78 -1.41
CA ASP A 160 5.69 -20.75 -1.46
C ASP A 160 4.78 -20.66 -0.22
N SER A 161 5.30 -20.15 0.89
CA SER A 161 4.59 -19.97 2.16
C SER A 161 4.29 -18.51 2.47
N ILE A 162 4.21 -17.65 1.44
CA ILE A 162 3.96 -16.21 1.60
C ILE A 162 2.71 -15.94 2.47
N LYS A 163 2.86 -15.06 3.47
CA LYS A 163 1.76 -14.64 4.35
C LYS A 163 1.26 -13.26 3.91
N ALA A 164 0.00 -13.17 3.48
CA ALA A 164 -0.67 -11.92 3.14
C ALA A 164 -1.53 -11.40 4.30
N PHE A 165 -1.49 -10.10 4.58
CA PHE A 165 -2.25 -9.51 5.68
C PHE A 165 -2.52 -8.02 5.48
N PHE A 166 -3.60 -7.52 6.08
CA PHE A 166 -3.95 -6.10 6.04
C PHE A 166 -3.32 -5.33 7.21
N ARG A 167 -2.82 -4.12 6.93
CA ARG A 167 -2.38 -3.20 7.98
C ARG A 167 -3.53 -2.69 8.85
N TYR A 168 -4.70 -2.45 8.24
CA TYR A 168 -5.86 -1.84 8.90
C TYR A 168 -7.13 -2.69 8.74
N ALA A 169 -7.86 -2.92 9.84
CA ALA A 169 -9.16 -3.60 9.81
C ALA A 169 -10.18 -2.93 8.88
N ARG A 170 -10.17 -1.58 8.79
CA ARG A 170 -11.08 -0.83 7.90
C ARG A 170 -10.83 -1.16 6.42
N VAL A 171 -9.56 -1.33 6.05
CA VAL A 171 -9.13 -1.64 4.68
C VAL A 171 -9.52 -3.08 4.37
N LYS A 172 -9.25 -4.01 5.28
CA LYS A 172 -9.72 -5.40 5.19
C LYS A 172 -11.24 -5.46 4.99
N LYS A 173 -12.02 -4.83 5.86
CA LYS A 173 -13.50 -4.83 5.76
C LYS A 173 -14.01 -4.35 4.40
N ARG A 174 -13.34 -3.34 3.81
CA ARG A 174 -13.78 -2.72 2.56
C ARG A 174 -13.34 -3.49 1.31
N PHE A 175 -12.14 -4.05 1.33
CA PHE A 175 -11.46 -4.56 0.13
C PHE A 175 -11.13 -6.06 0.17
N LEU A 176 -11.43 -6.77 1.27
CA LEU A 176 -11.16 -8.21 1.38
C LEU A 176 -11.66 -9.00 0.16
N PRO A 177 -12.92 -8.88 -0.32
CA PRO A 177 -13.38 -9.66 -1.46
C PRO A 177 -12.55 -9.45 -2.72
N LEU A 178 -12.25 -8.19 -3.06
CA LEU A 178 -11.48 -7.81 -4.26
C LEU A 178 -10.03 -8.28 -4.17
N ILE A 179 -9.41 -8.10 -2.99
CA ILE A 179 -8.01 -8.45 -2.77
C ILE A 179 -7.81 -9.95 -2.67
N SER A 180 -8.72 -10.67 -2.01
CA SER A 180 -8.61 -12.13 -1.87
C SER A 180 -8.73 -12.85 -3.20
N GLU A 181 -9.64 -12.40 -4.07
CA GLU A 181 -9.80 -12.94 -5.44
C GLU A 181 -8.47 -12.83 -6.21
N ALA A 182 -7.90 -11.63 -6.27
CA ALA A 182 -6.64 -11.40 -6.97
C ALA A 182 -5.45 -12.18 -6.39
N LEU A 183 -5.38 -12.32 -5.07
CA LEU A 183 -4.33 -13.11 -4.40
C LEU A 183 -4.50 -14.62 -4.68
N ILE A 184 -5.73 -15.12 -4.76
CA ILE A 184 -6.00 -16.53 -5.12
C ILE A 184 -5.60 -16.76 -6.58
N ASP A 185 -6.03 -15.89 -7.49
CA ASP A 185 -5.73 -16.00 -8.92
C ASP A 185 -4.22 -15.98 -9.19
N CYS A 186 -3.47 -15.15 -8.46
CA CYS A 186 -2.02 -15.08 -8.54
C CYS A 186 -1.30 -16.16 -7.69
N ARG A 187 -2.02 -17.07 -7.04
CA ARG A 187 -1.49 -18.15 -6.17
C ARG A 187 -0.60 -17.63 -5.03
N PHE A 188 -1.00 -16.54 -4.41
CA PHE A 188 -0.41 -16.02 -3.17
C PHE A 188 -1.03 -16.67 -1.93
N ILE A 189 -2.32 -17.00 -1.99
CA ILE A 189 -3.07 -17.67 -0.91
C ILE A 189 -4.01 -18.71 -1.51
N LYS A 190 -4.51 -19.66 -0.71
CA LYS A 190 -5.51 -20.63 -1.17
C LYS A 190 -6.94 -20.18 -0.89
N SER A 191 -7.12 -19.37 0.15
CA SER A 191 -8.44 -18.90 0.58
C SER A 191 -8.38 -17.54 1.27
N ALA A 192 -9.49 -16.80 1.24
CA ALA A 192 -9.61 -15.50 1.93
C ALA A 192 -9.39 -15.58 3.45
N ASN A 193 -9.59 -16.77 4.05
CA ASN A 193 -9.43 -17.00 5.49
C ASN A 193 -7.97 -16.95 5.95
N GLU A 194 -7.01 -17.12 5.04
CA GLU A 194 -5.58 -16.98 5.32
C GLU A 194 -5.15 -15.53 5.54
N ILE A 195 -5.96 -14.56 5.08
CA ILE A 195 -5.59 -13.15 5.16
C ILE A 195 -5.86 -12.61 6.56
N LEU A 196 -4.78 -12.27 7.27
CA LEU A 196 -4.84 -11.70 8.62
C LEU A 196 -4.97 -10.18 8.60
N GLU A 197 -5.12 -9.57 9.77
CA GLU A 197 -4.97 -8.12 9.96
C GLU A 197 -4.19 -7.84 11.25
N ILE A 198 -3.43 -6.75 11.27
CA ILE A 198 -2.50 -6.43 12.36
C ILE A 198 -2.79 -5.07 12.99
N SER A 199 -4.04 -4.62 13.00
CA SER A 199 -4.44 -3.33 13.57
C SER A 199 -4.85 -3.41 15.04
N GLN A 200 -4.69 -2.29 15.75
CA GLN A 200 -5.25 -2.06 17.08
C GLN A 200 -6.19 -0.84 17.09
N ARG A 201 -7.00 -0.73 18.16
CA ARG A 201 -7.85 0.45 18.40
C ARG A 201 -6.96 1.71 18.38
N GLY A 202 -7.46 2.78 17.76
CA GLY A 202 -6.69 4.01 17.56
C GLY A 202 -5.81 4.05 16.29
N GLY A 203 -5.78 2.98 15.49
CA GLY A 203 -5.13 2.97 14.16
C GLY A 203 -3.66 2.53 14.16
N ASN A 204 -3.04 2.39 15.33
CA ASN A 204 -1.69 1.87 15.45
C ASN A 204 -1.60 0.38 15.06
N MET A 205 -0.38 -0.15 14.97
CA MET A 205 -0.13 -1.56 14.69
C MET A 205 -0.25 -2.39 15.98
N ASN A 206 -0.90 -3.54 15.91
CA ASN A 206 -0.93 -4.52 16.99
C ASN A 206 0.32 -5.41 16.88
N ARG A 207 1.32 -5.11 17.71
CA ARG A 207 2.61 -5.82 17.71
C ARG A 207 2.49 -7.31 18.00
N MET A 208 1.52 -7.73 18.81
CA MET A 208 1.31 -9.15 19.10
C MET A 208 0.78 -9.90 17.88
N LYS A 209 -0.22 -9.34 17.19
CA LYS A 209 -0.72 -9.91 15.93
C LYS A 209 0.36 -9.92 14.85
N PHE A 210 1.17 -8.87 14.79
CA PHE A 210 2.28 -8.79 13.84
C PHE A 210 3.34 -9.85 14.14
N ARG A 211 3.70 -10.04 15.42
CA ARG A 211 4.66 -11.08 15.86
C ARG A 211 4.24 -12.50 15.45
N VAL A 212 2.95 -12.83 15.56
CA VAL A 212 2.41 -14.15 15.17
C VAL A 212 2.66 -14.48 13.69
N LEU A 213 2.90 -13.49 12.82
CA LEU A 213 3.26 -13.75 11.43
C LEU A 213 4.66 -14.35 11.28
N PHE A 214 5.57 -14.09 12.22
CA PHE A 214 6.97 -14.53 12.17
C PHE A 214 7.21 -15.86 12.91
N CYS A 215 6.21 -16.32 13.66
CA CYS A 215 6.16 -17.67 14.22
C CYS A 215 5.60 -18.66 13.19
#